data_AF-A0A521UFE1-F1
#
_entry.id   AF-A0A521UFE1-F1
#
_cell.length_a   1.000
_cell.length_b   1.000
_cell.length_c   1.000
_cell.angle_alpha   90.00
_cell.angle_beta   90.00
_cell.angle_gamma   90.00
#
_symmetry.space_group_name_H-M   'P 1'
#
loop_
_entity.id
_entity.type
_entity.pdbx_description
1 polymer ?
#
loop_
_entity_poly.entity_id
_entity_poly.type
_entity_poly.pdbx_seq_one_letter_code
_entity_poly.pdbx_strand_id
1 'polypeptide(L)'
;MDLRLQQLAHLDPQAVPLPHGTEVTTRVDRVVGERTLPQGAVGRVVKVAGDEVDVLVVGVGTVRFARRELTPRKVGQAQFAQRREVAWTALRGCVVLETVVGSRAWGLSDEGSDTDLRGIFALPLPWSAGLIEGPSDLVSADGSATYWRADKAVRQAMRADPNTLETLFVPGARALDPIGEWLLEARDALVSAEIHGSFGRYALSQLKRLEQSQRLAAHRDAVLGWLRVDPTLSLDAVSARLAGAFPRATPTEADALHQAKQYVKQLCRSLHDQGLVASNEFSAVARFAHDDPAALELPRELRPKNAYNLLRLIVTATEWLRTGAPEFAASGEFRARLWAIKQGRVPLDEVLAEAESLAPALEEARRATRLRPHPDAGVADALLRRIGHEVARRAVLGEQGPWGSEAPPPPEVVWTTG
;
A
#
# COMPACT_ATOMS: atom_id res chain seq x y z
N MET A 1 14.81 4.81 26.73
CA MET A 1 15.97 4.02 26.27
C MET A 1 15.39 2.75 25.70
N ASP A 2 15.16 2.71 24.38
CA ASP A 2 14.56 1.53 23.73
C ASP A 2 15.48 0.33 23.95
N LEU A 3 14.93 -0.74 24.55
CA LEU A 3 15.56 -2.05 24.56
C LEU A 3 15.66 -2.52 23.11
N ARG A 4 16.79 -2.22 22.46
CA ARG A 4 17.09 -2.65 21.10
C ARG A 4 17.75 -4.02 21.18
N LEU A 5 17.08 -5.03 20.65
CA LEU A 5 17.66 -6.36 20.40
C LEU A 5 18.97 -6.20 19.61
N GLN A 6 20.10 -6.67 20.15
CA GLN A 6 21.20 -7.16 19.32
C GLN A 6 20.81 -8.56 18.86
N GLN A 7 20.66 -8.71 17.57
CA GLN A 7 20.63 -10.00 16.90
C GLN A 7 21.57 -9.95 15.71
N LEU A 8 22.85 -9.58 15.88
CA LEU A 8 23.76 -9.50 14.72
C LEU A 8 25.23 -9.93 14.97
N ALA A 9 25.59 -10.49 16.12
CA ALA A 9 26.87 -11.21 16.21
C ALA A 9 26.76 -12.69 15.78
N HIS A 10 25.55 -13.28 15.82
CA HIS A 10 25.34 -14.72 15.64
C HIS A 10 24.23 -15.11 14.66
N LEU A 11 23.53 -14.15 14.04
CA LEU A 11 22.43 -14.45 13.12
C LEU A 11 22.80 -14.04 11.71
N ASP A 12 22.68 -14.99 10.78
CA ASP A 12 22.93 -14.78 9.37
C ASP A 12 21.81 -13.90 8.79
N PRO A 13 22.07 -12.63 8.43
CA PRO A 13 21.07 -11.76 7.83
C PRO A 13 20.62 -12.26 6.45
N GLN A 14 21.15 -13.38 5.95
CA GLN A 14 20.71 -14.09 4.75
C GLN A 14 19.65 -15.17 5.02
N ALA A 15 19.46 -15.59 6.27
CA ALA A 15 18.56 -16.70 6.64
C ALA A 15 17.06 -16.35 6.61
N VAL A 16 16.70 -15.06 6.53
CA VAL A 16 15.30 -14.62 6.53
C VAL A 16 14.82 -14.10 5.16
N PRO A 17 13.56 -14.39 4.78
CA PRO A 17 12.96 -13.83 3.58
C PRO A 17 12.88 -12.31 3.64
N LEU A 18 13.30 -11.64 2.56
CA LEU A 18 13.26 -10.18 2.51
C LEU A 18 11.86 -9.67 2.18
N PRO A 19 11.28 -8.76 2.97
CA PRO A 19 10.00 -8.15 2.61
C PRO A 19 10.06 -7.47 1.24
N HIS A 20 8.95 -7.50 0.51
CA HIS A 20 8.77 -6.63 -0.66
C HIS A 20 9.13 -5.17 -0.33
N GLY A 21 9.84 -4.52 -1.24
CA GLY A 21 10.31 -3.16 -1.07
C GLY A 21 11.65 -3.00 -0.32
N THR A 22 12.24 -4.09 0.18
CA THR A 22 13.57 -4.06 0.84
C THR A 22 14.65 -3.61 -0.15
N GLU A 23 15.50 -2.66 0.25
CA GLU A 23 16.67 -2.28 -0.52
C GLU A 23 17.79 -3.28 -0.27
N VAL A 24 18.40 -3.77 -1.34
CA VAL A 24 19.43 -4.81 -1.30
C VAL A 24 20.64 -4.42 -2.15
N THR A 25 21.79 -4.97 -1.77
CA THR A 25 23.03 -4.93 -2.55
C THR A 25 23.31 -6.32 -3.09
N THR A 26 23.65 -6.42 -4.38
CA THR A 26 24.06 -7.68 -5.02
C THR A 26 25.44 -8.11 -4.52
N ARG A 27 25.62 -9.42 -4.31
CA ARG A 27 26.90 -10.02 -3.89
C ARG A 27 27.64 -10.71 -5.03
N VAL A 28 27.05 -10.76 -6.21
CA VAL A 28 27.57 -11.44 -7.39
C VAL A 28 27.34 -10.59 -8.62
N ASP A 29 28.18 -10.78 -9.62
CA ASP A 29 27.92 -10.28 -10.96
C ASP A 29 26.77 -11.08 -11.59
N ARG A 30 25.90 -10.41 -12.34
CA ARG A 30 24.77 -11.02 -13.03
C ARG A 30 24.66 -10.52 -14.45
N VAL A 31 24.71 -11.43 -15.42
CA VAL A 31 24.49 -11.10 -16.83
C VAL A 31 22.99 -10.98 -17.10
N VAL A 32 22.58 -9.88 -17.72
CA VAL A 32 21.19 -9.55 -18.08
C VAL A 32 21.18 -9.06 -19.53
N GLY A 33 20.83 -9.96 -20.46
CA GLY A 33 20.98 -9.70 -21.89
C GLY A 33 22.45 -9.48 -22.25
N GLU A 34 22.76 -8.33 -22.87
CA GLU A 34 24.13 -7.94 -23.23
C GLU A 34 24.87 -7.16 -22.13
N ARG A 35 24.20 -6.87 -21.00
CA ARG A 35 24.76 -6.06 -19.90
C ARG A 35 25.15 -6.96 -18.74
N THR A 36 26.27 -6.66 -18.10
CA THR A 36 26.65 -7.26 -16.80
C THR A 36 26.30 -6.30 -15.69
N LEU A 37 25.40 -6.71 -14.81
CA LEU A 37 25.16 -6.05 -13.54
C LEU A 37 26.26 -6.44 -12.56
N PRO A 38 27.09 -5.51 -12.07
CA PRO A 38 28.19 -5.85 -11.19
C PRO A 38 27.71 -6.19 -9.78
N GLN A 39 28.53 -6.95 -9.05
CA GLN A 39 28.48 -7.04 -7.60
C GLN A 39 28.53 -5.64 -6.99
N GLY A 40 27.74 -5.43 -5.94
CA GLY A 40 27.61 -4.12 -5.27
C GLY A 40 26.49 -3.25 -5.84
N ALA A 41 25.82 -3.68 -6.91
CA ALA A 41 24.67 -2.98 -7.44
C ALA A 41 23.52 -2.93 -6.42
N VAL A 42 22.81 -1.81 -6.41
CA VAL A 42 21.68 -1.59 -5.50
C VAL A 42 20.38 -1.79 -6.25
N GLY A 43 19.45 -2.52 -5.63
CA GLY A 43 18.11 -2.69 -6.15
C GLY A 43 17.08 -2.83 -5.04
N ARG A 44 15.83 -3.05 -5.44
CA ARG A 44 14.70 -3.22 -4.52
C ARG A 44 13.98 -4.53 -4.78
N VAL A 45 13.71 -5.29 -3.73
CA VAL A 45 12.92 -6.53 -3.81
C VAL A 45 11.52 -6.21 -4.32
N VAL A 46 11.10 -6.86 -5.40
CA VAL A 46 9.76 -6.72 -6.00
C VAL A 46 8.98 -8.03 -6.04
N LYS A 47 9.66 -9.18 -5.96
CA LYS A 47 9.03 -10.49 -5.82
C LYS A 47 9.90 -11.41 -4.97
N VAL A 48 9.27 -12.31 -4.23
CA VAL A 48 9.94 -13.37 -3.46
C VAL A 48 9.16 -14.65 -3.71
N ALA A 49 9.85 -15.72 -4.11
CA ALA A 49 9.29 -17.03 -4.37
C ALA A 49 10.27 -18.10 -3.88
N GLY A 50 10.12 -18.52 -2.62
CA GLY A 50 11.10 -19.41 -1.98
C GLY A 50 12.46 -18.74 -1.85
N ASP A 51 13.51 -19.38 -2.40
CA ASP A 51 14.88 -18.84 -2.42
C ASP A 51 15.11 -17.80 -3.54
N GLU A 52 14.19 -17.72 -4.50
CA GLU A 52 14.30 -16.80 -5.65
C GLU A 52 13.70 -15.43 -5.31
N VAL A 53 14.49 -14.39 -5.56
CA VAL A 53 14.15 -12.99 -5.27
C VAL A 53 14.30 -12.17 -6.54
N ASP A 54 13.20 -11.57 -7.00
CA ASP A 54 13.25 -10.62 -8.10
C ASP A 54 13.54 -9.22 -7.54
N VAL A 55 14.59 -8.60 -8.08
CA VAL A 55 15.08 -7.29 -7.66
C VAL A 55 14.95 -6.32 -8.84
N LEU A 56 14.20 -5.23 -8.63
CA LEU A 56 14.16 -4.11 -9.56
C LEU A 56 15.43 -3.28 -9.38
N VAL A 57 16.23 -3.21 -10.44
CA VAL A 57 17.42 -2.38 -10.54
C VAL A 57 17.14 -1.26 -11.53
N VAL A 58 17.30 -0.02 -11.08
CA VAL A 58 17.02 1.17 -11.90
C VAL A 58 17.92 1.16 -13.14
N GLY A 59 17.33 1.36 -14.32
CA GLY A 59 18.04 1.37 -15.61
C GLY A 59 18.40 -0.02 -16.19
N VAL A 60 18.13 -1.10 -15.44
CA VAL A 60 18.36 -2.49 -15.90
C VAL A 60 17.05 -3.27 -15.97
N GLY A 61 16.11 -3.00 -15.06
CA GLY A 61 14.83 -3.72 -14.96
C GLY A 61 14.83 -4.75 -13.84
N THR A 62 13.96 -5.75 -13.95
CA THR A 62 13.81 -6.80 -12.93
C THR A 62 14.76 -7.95 -13.20
N VAL A 63 15.59 -8.28 -12.20
CA VAL A 63 16.61 -9.32 -12.29
C VAL A 63 16.44 -10.30 -11.14
N ARG A 64 16.55 -11.60 -11.42
CA ARG A 64 16.37 -12.67 -10.44
C ARG A 64 17.69 -13.03 -9.77
N PHE A 65 17.65 -13.21 -8.45
CA PHE A 65 18.76 -13.62 -7.59
C PHE A 65 18.32 -14.69 -6.61
N ALA A 66 19.24 -15.57 -6.22
CA ALA A 66 19.06 -16.37 -5.03
C ALA A 66 19.18 -15.49 -3.77
N ARG A 67 18.46 -15.82 -2.71
CA ARG A 67 18.46 -15.04 -1.46
C ARG A 67 19.86 -14.80 -0.90
N ARG A 68 20.72 -15.83 -0.97
CA ARG A 68 22.12 -15.80 -0.53
C ARG A 68 23.00 -14.80 -1.30
N GLU A 69 22.58 -14.39 -2.49
CA GLU A 69 23.30 -13.45 -3.35
C GLU A 69 22.95 -11.98 -3.03
N LEU A 70 22.08 -11.76 -2.04
CA LEU A 70 21.60 -10.44 -1.64
C LEU A 70 21.92 -10.15 -0.17
N THR A 71 22.24 -8.89 0.08
CA THR A 71 22.40 -8.35 1.44
C THR A 71 21.49 -7.14 1.62
N PRO A 72 20.70 -7.04 2.71
CA PRO A 72 19.97 -5.81 3.03
C PRO A 72 20.91 -4.61 3.15
N ARG A 73 20.55 -3.49 2.54
CA ARG A 73 21.41 -2.29 2.50
C ARG A 73 21.63 -1.68 3.89
N LYS A 74 20.64 -1.76 4.77
CA LYS A 74 20.67 -1.15 6.12
C LYS A 74 20.44 -2.21 7.19
N VAL A 75 21.19 -2.11 8.28
CA VAL A 75 21.03 -2.96 9.48
C VAL A 75 19.57 -2.97 9.97
N GLY A 76 18.91 -1.81 10.01
CA GLY A 76 17.51 -1.70 10.41
C GLY A 76 16.53 -2.48 9.51
N GLN A 77 16.84 -2.66 8.22
CA GLN A 77 16.03 -3.48 7.31
C GLN A 77 16.17 -4.97 7.62
N ALA A 78 17.38 -5.43 7.92
CA ALA A 78 17.63 -6.81 8.35
C ALA A 78 16.90 -7.10 9.68
N GLN A 79 17.03 -6.20 10.66
CA GLN A 79 16.34 -6.31 11.95
C GLN A 79 14.81 -6.30 11.81
N PHE A 80 14.27 -5.48 10.89
CA PHE A 80 12.84 -5.49 10.60
C PHE A 80 12.40 -6.80 9.96
N ALA A 81 13.10 -7.28 8.92
CA ALA A 81 12.79 -8.54 8.27
C ALA A 81 12.81 -9.72 9.25
N GLN A 82 13.80 -9.75 10.14
CA GLN A 82 13.93 -10.76 11.19
C GLN A 82 12.75 -10.72 12.17
N ARG A 83 12.44 -9.55 12.74
CA ARG A 83 11.32 -9.41 13.68
C ARG A 83 9.99 -9.78 13.04
N ARG A 84 9.78 -9.38 11.78
CA ARG A 84 8.60 -9.78 11.00
C ARG A 84 8.52 -11.29 10.86
N GLU A 85 9.62 -11.94 10.47
CA GLU A 85 9.64 -13.39 10.25
C GLU A 85 9.38 -14.19 11.52
N VAL A 86 9.99 -13.77 12.64
CA VAL A 86 9.77 -14.39 13.95
C VAL A 86 8.31 -14.24 14.39
N ALA A 87 7.76 -13.03 14.30
CA ALA A 87 6.37 -12.78 14.63
C ALA A 87 5.41 -13.57 13.72
N TRP A 88 5.67 -13.56 12.41
CA TRP A 88 4.88 -14.28 11.42
C TRP A 88 4.85 -15.79 11.71
N THR A 89 6.04 -16.40 11.84
CA THR A 89 6.17 -17.84 12.09
C THR A 89 5.52 -18.24 13.41
N ALA A 90 5.72 -17.47 14.47
CA ALA A 90 5.18 -17.80 15.79
C ALA A 90 3.67 -17.58 15.91
N LEU A 91 3.14 -16.46 15.39
CA LEU A 91 1.79 -16.00 15.69
C LEU A 91 0.77 -16.26 14.58
N ARG A 92 1.17 -16.81 13.42
CA ARG A 92 0.22 -17.10 12.35
C ARG A 92 -0.89 -18.07 12.77
N GLY A 93 -0.58 -19.01 13.65
CA GLY A 93 -1.55 -19.93 14.26
C GLY A 93 -2.54 -19.27 15.22
N CYS A 94 -2.29 -18.01 15.61
CA CYS A 94 -3.16 -17.22 16.49
C CYS A 94 -4.15 -16.33 15.71
N VAL A 95 -4.33 -16.57 14.41
CA VAL A 95 -5.33 -15.83 13.61
C VAL A 95 -6.73 -16.35 13.93
N VAL A 96 -7.62 -15.43 14.29
CA VAL A 96 -9.00 -15.70 14.71
C VAL A 96 -10.02 -15.35 13.64
N LEU A 97 -9.64 -14.49 12.69
CA LEU A 97 -10.47 -14.07 11.57
C LEU A 97 -9.61 -13.95 10.31
N GLU A 98 -10.11 -14.45 9.19
CA GLU A 98 -9.44 -14.34 7.89
C GLU A 98 -10.45 -14.01 6.79
N THR A 99 -10.03 -13.24 5.79
CA THR A 99 -10.89 -12.75 4.73
C THR A 99 -10.08 -12.59 3.45
N VAL A 100 -10.58 -13.13 2.35
CA VAL A 100 -10.06 -12.82 1.01
C VAL A 100 -10.56 -11.43 0.63
N VAL A 101 -9.64 -10.52 0.30
CA VAL A 101 -9.95 -9.10 0.00
C VAL A 101 -9.47 -8.72 -1.40
N GLY A 102 -9.61 -7.44 -1.75
CA GLY A 102 -9.10 -6.91 -3.00
C GLY A 102 -9.89 -7.41 -4.21
N SER A 103 -9.21 -7.60 -5.34
CA SER A 103 -9.88 -7.84 -6.62
C SER A 103 -10.83 -9.05 -6.63
N ARG A 104 -10.51 -10.11 -5.86
CA ARG A 104 -11.37 -11.29 -5.70
C ARG A 104 -12.66 -10.97 -4.96
N ALA A 105 -12.58 -10.30 -3.82
CA ALA A 105 -13.76 -9.90 -3.03
C ALA A 105 -14.72 -9.01 -3.83
N TRP A 106 -14.17 -8.21 -4.74
CA TRP A 106 -14.92 -7.29 -5.57
C TRP A 106 -15.47 -7.89 -6.88
N GLY A 107 -15.20 -9.17 -7.17
CA GLY A 107 -15.59 -9.79 -8.44
C GLY A 107 -14.83 -9.23 -9.66
N LEU A 108 -13.63 -8.70 -9.42
CA LEU A 108 -12.72 -8.06 -10.37
C LEU A 108 -11.42 -8.86 -10.53
N SER A 109 -11.44 -10.18 -10.33
CA SER A 109 -10.29 -11.06 -10.55
C SER A 109 -10.35 -11.77 -11.91
N ASP A 110 -9.19 -12.01 -12.49
CA ASP A 110 -8.92 -12.93 -13.62
C ASP A 110 -7.98 -14.06 -13.16
N GLU A 111 -7.63 -14.97 -14.07
CA GLU A 111 -6.69 -16.08 -13.83
C GLU A 111 -5.31 -15.62 -13.32
N GLY A 112 -4.89 -14.39 -13.67
CA GLY A 112 -3.62 -13.82 -13.25
C GLY A 112 -3.68 -12.98 -11.96
N SER A 113 -4.83 -12.87 -11.31
CA SER A 113 -4.99 -12.01 -10.14
C SER A 113 -4.42 -12.67 -8.88
N ASP A 114 -3.66 -11.92 -8.08
CA ASP A 114 -3.10 -12.36 -6.79
C ASP A 114 -4.17 -12.44 -5.69
N THR A 115 -4.03 -13.40 -4.77
CA THR A 115 -4.95 -13.58 -3.63
C THR A 115 -4.45 -12.77 -2.45
N ASP A 116 -5.17 -11.72 -2.12
CA ASP A 116 -4.89 -10.91 -0.93
C ASP A 116 -5.70 -11.43 0.25
N LEU A 117 -5.03 -11.74 1.36
CA LEU A 117 -5.63 -12.13 2.63
C LEU A 117 -5.49 -11.01 3.65
N ARG A 118 -6.58 -10.76 4.39
CA ARG A 118 -6.55 -9.92 5.57
C ARG A 118 -7.25 -10.58 6.73
N GLY A 119 -6.95 -10.14 7.94
CA GLY A 119 -7.62 -10.72 9.10
C GLY A 119 -7.18 -10.14 10.42
N ILE A 120 -7.53 -10.86 11.48
CA ILE A 120 -7.30 -10.46 12.86
C ILE A 120 -6.68 -11.61 13.62
N PHE A 121 -5.69 -11.32 14.47
CA PHE A 121 -5.10 -12.29 15.39
C PHE A 121 -5.26 -11.84 16.84
N ALA A 122 -5.40 -12.81 17.74
CA ALA A 122 -5.41 -12.58 19.18
C ALA A 122 -4.02 -12.91 19.74
N LEU A 123 -3.41 -11.97 20.47
CA LEU A 123 -2.04 -12.14 20.98
C LEU A 123 -2.05 -13.10 22.20
N PRO A 124 -1.27 -14.19 22.21
CA PRO A 124 -1.18 -15.10 23.36
C PRO A 124 -0.69 -14.41 24.62
N LEU A 125 -1.14 -14.89 25.79
CA LEU A 125 -0.82 -14.28 27.09
C LEU A 125 0.69 -14.07 27.29
N PRO A 126 1.60 -15.05 27.01
CA PRO A 126 3.04 -14.85 27.16
C PRO A 126 3.62 -13.67 26.36
N TRP A 127 3.04 -13.34 25.20
CA TRP A 127 3.48 -12.23 24.36
C TRP A 127 2.95 -10.87 24.82
N SER A 128 1.90 -10.86 25.63
CA SER A 128 1.30 -9.63 26.18
C SER A 128 1.81 -9.26 27.57
N ALA A 129 2.35 -10.24 28.31
CA ALA A 129 2.76 -10.07 29.71
C ALA A 129 4.28 -9.83 29.89
N GLY A 130 5.04 -9.78 28.79
CA GLY A 130 6.50 -9.60 28.80
C GLY A 130 6.95 -8.13 28.77
N LEU A 131 8.27 -7.92 28.88
CA LEU A 131 8.91 -6.59 28.84
C LEU A 131 8.82 -5.91 27.47
N ILE A 132 8.69 -6.69 26.40
CA ILE A 132 8.67 -6.21 25.02
C ILE A 132 7.24 -6.19 24.52
N GLU A 133 6.82 -5.07 23.93
CA GLU A 133 5.50 -4.98 23.31
C GLU A 133 5.38 -6.00 22.18
N GLY A 134 4.33 -6.83 22.24
CA GLY A 134 4.02 -7.76 21.18
C GLY A 134 3.69 -7.05 19.85
N PRO A 135 3.85 -7.74 18.71
CA PRO A 135 3.60 -7.15 17.40
C PRO A 135 2.15 -6.69 17.27
N SER A 136 1.94 -5.57 16.59
CA SER A 136 0.61 -5.06 16.27
C SER A 136 0.06 -5.59 14.94
N ASP A 137 0.94 -6.15 14.10
CA ASP A 137 0.66 -6.61 12.75
C ASP A 137 1.49 -7.86 12.43
N LEU A 138 0.92 -8.75 11.63
CA LEU A 138 1.64 -9.82 10.94
C LEU A 138 1.51 -9.59 9.45
N VAL A 139 2.63 -9.53 8.73
CA VAL A 139 2.65 -9.32 7.28
C VAL A 139 3.52 -10.38 6.64
N SER A 140 3.00 -11.04 5.59
CA SER A 140 3.78 -12.04 4.84
C SER A 140 4.94 -11.37 4.08
N ALA A 141 5.93 -12.14 3.69
CA ALA A 141 7.11 -11.60 3.01
C ALA A 141 6.79 -10.95 1.65
N ASP A 142 5.84 -11.53 0.94
CA ASP A 142 5.32 -11.06 -0.34
C ASP A 142 4.21 -10.00 -0.19
N GLY A 143 3.79 -9.66 1.03
CA GLY A 143 2.74 -8.69 1.31
C GLY A 143 1.32 -9.15 0.93
N SER A 144 1.13 -10.38 0.49
CA SER A 144 -0.18 -10.93 0.11
C SER A 144 -1.10 -11.16 1.31
N ALA A 145 -0.56 -11.26 2.52
CA ALA A 145 -1.33 -11.50 3.73
C ALA A 145 -0.99 -10.51 4.85
N THR A 146 -2.01 -9.90 5.47
CA THR A 146 -1.87 -8.95 6.58
C THR A 146 -2.89 -9.22 7.69
N TYR A 147 -2.43 -9.42 8.92
CA TYR A 147 -3.30 -9.62 10.09
C TYR A 147 -3.02 -8.57 11.14
N TRP A 148 -4.07 -7.95 11.67
CA TRP A 148 -3.97 -6.97 12.75
C TRP A 148 -4.25 -7.60 14.10
N ARG A 149 -3.56 -7.14 15.14
CA ARG A 149 -3.90 -7.52 16.52
C ARG A 149 -5.33 -7.06 16.82
N ALA A 150 -6.10 -7.83 17.57
CA ALA A 150 -7.52 -7.57 17.81
C ALA A 150 -7.85 -6.14 18.28
N ASP A 151 -7.07 -5.60 19.24
CA ASP A 151 -7.21 -4.22 19.71
C ASP A 151 -6.93 -3.19 18.62
N LYS A 152 -5.90 -3.43 17.79
CA LYS A 152 -5.58 -2.55 16.66
C LYS A 152 -6.70 -2.56 15.62
N ALA A 153 -7.19 -3.75 15.25
CA ALA A 153 -8.28 -3.91 14.30
C ALA A 153 -9.54 -3.18 14.77
N VAL A 154 -9.94 -3.38 16.03
CA VAL A 154 -11.11 -2.68 16.61
C VAL A 154 -10.92 -1.17 16.56
N ARG A 155 -9.76 -0.65 16.96
CA ARG A 155 -9.48 0.81 16.90
C ARG A 155 -9.46 1.36 15.47
N GLN A 156 -8.97 0.59 14.49
CA GLN A 156 -8.99 0.98 13.09
C GLN A 156 -10.41 0.99 12.53
N ALA A 157 -11.21 -0.05 12.82
CA ALA A 157 -12.62 -0.11 12.42
C ALA A 157 -13.41 1.07 12.99
N MET A 158 -13.21 1.41 14.27
CA MET A 158 -13.82 2.59 14.90
C MET A 158 -13.44 3.92 14.23
N ARG A 159 -12.27 4.00 13.58
CA ARG A 159 -11.85 5.16 12.80
C ARG A 159 -12.29 5.08 11.34
N ALA A 160 -13.20 4.16 11.04
CA ALA A 160 -13.70 3.86 9.71
C ALA A 160 -12.57 3.55 8.70
N ASP A 161 -11.53 2.82 9.11
CA ASP A 161 -10.46 2.39 8.21
C ASP A 161 -11.02 1.48 7.08
N PRO A 162 -10.83 1.83 5.79
CA PRO A 162 -11.45 1.08 4.71
C PRO A 162 -11.00 -0.37 4.59
N ASN A 163 -9.73 -0.67 4.86
CA ASN A 163 -9.22 -2.04 4.74
C ASN A 163 -9.75 -2.93 5.86
N THR A 164 -9.87 -2.37 7.08
CA THR A 164 -10.40 -3.08 8.25
C THR A 164 -11.89 -3.34 8.10
N LEU A 165 -12.65 -2.34 7.65
CA LEU A 165 -14.08 -2.50 7.39
C LEU A 165 -14.34 -3.46 6.20
N GLU A 166 -13.56 -3.40 5.12
CA GLU A 166 -13.60 -4.41 4.04
C GLU A 166 -13.37 -5.83 4.61
N THR A 167 -12.41 -5.99 5.51
CA THR A 167 -12.11 -7.29 6.15
C THR A 167 -13.30 -7.80 6.99
N LEU A 168 -13.99 -6.93 7.72
CA LEU A 168 -15.09 -7.33 8.61
C LEU A 168 -16.43 -7.59 7.88
N PHE A 169 -16.64 -6.95 6.73
CA PHE A 169 -17.95 -6.91 6.07
C PHE A 169 -18.02 -7.63 4.73
N VAL A 170 -16.89 -8.01 4.13
CA VAL A 170 -16.90 -8.89 2.96
C VAL A 170 -17.58 -10.21 3.35
N PRO A 171 -18.57 -10.71 2.58
CA PRO A 171 -19.30 -11.94 2.92
C PRO A 171 -18.41 -13.18 3.12
N GLY A 172 -17.23 -13.19 2.51
CA GLY A 172 -16.22 -14.25 2.67
C GLY A 172 -15.38 -14.18 3.95
N ALA A 173 -15.70 -13.28 4.89
CA ALA A 173 -15.02 -13.22 6.18
C ALA A 173 -15.31 -14.48 7.01
N ARG A 174 -14.25 -15.17 7.43
CA ARG A 174 -14.30 -16.48 8.07
C ARG A 174 -13.69 -16.41 9.46
N ALA A 175 -14.53 -16.65 10.48
CA ALA A 175 -14.04 -16.89 11.83
C ALA A 175 -13.31 -18.25 11.89
N LEU A 176 -12.13 -18.26 12.50
CA LEU A 176 -11.30 -19.44 12.72
C LEU A 176 -11.36 -19.94 14.17
N ASP A 177 -11.99 -19.13 15.03
CA ASP A 177 -12.11 -19.31 16.47
C ASP A 177 -13.36 -18.55 16.96
N PRO A 178 -13.99 -18.91 18.09
CA PRO A 178 -15.07 -18.14 18.70
C PRO A 178 -14.76 -16.65 18.89
N ILE A 179 -13.49 -16.27 19.13
CA ILE A 179 -13.07 -14.86 19.18
C ILE A 179 -13.36 -14.14 17.84
N GLY A 180 -13.15 -14.82 16.71
CA GLY A 180 -13.47 -14.33 15.39
C GLY A 180 -14.97 -14.11 15.19
N GLU A 181 -15.80 -15.00 15.74
CA GLU A 181 -17.26 -14.86 15.72
C GLU A 181 -17.69 -13.62 16.48
N TRP A 182 -17.13 -13.36 17.67
CA TRP A 182 -17.45 -12.15 18.44
C TRP A 182 -17.08 -10.87 17.71
N LEU A 183 -15.96 -10.86 16.98
CA LEU A 183 -15.56 -9.74 16.14
C LEU A 183 -16.57 -9.48 15.02
N LEU A 184 -17.06 -10.54 14.38
CA LEU A 184 -18.07 -10.45 13.32
C LEU A 184 -19.46 -10.05 13.85
N GLU A 185 -19.85 -10.53 15.03
CA GLU A 185 -21.10 -10.14 15.71
C GLU A 185 -21.09 -8.65 16.09
N ALA A 186 -19.95 -8.14 16.55
CA ALA A 186 -19.82 -6.76 17.00
C ALA A 186 -19.56 -5.74 15.88
N ARG A 187 -19.34 -6.17 14.63
CA ARG A 187 -18.83 -5.30 13.55
C ARG A 187 -19.71 -4.07 13.27
N ASP A 188 -21.04 -4.21 13.36
CA ASP A 188 -21.98 -3.11 13.12
C ASP A 188 -21.89 -2.02 14.20
N ALA A 189 -21.38 -2.37 15.39
CA ALA A 189 -21.11 -1.43 16.46
C ALA A 189 -19.89 -0.56 16.18
N LEU A 190 -18.99 -1.00 15.30
CA LEU A 190 -17.75 -0.29 14.96
C LEU A 190 -17.94 0.73 13.83
N VAL A 191 -19.12 0.78 13.23
CA VAL A 191 -19.42 1.62 12.05
C VAL A 191 -20.16 2.88 12.46
N SER A 192 -19.83 3.98 11.78
CA SER A 192 -20.43 5.30 12.00
C SER A 192 -20.50 6.11 10.70
N ALA A 193 -21.15 7.27 10.76
CA ALA A 193 -21.18 8.25 9.69
C ALA A 193 -19.79 8.81 9.33
N GLU A 194 -18.74 8.51 10.11
CA GLU A 194 -17.36 8.89 9.81
C GLU A 194 -16.81 8.24 8.52
N ILE A 195 -17.46 7.19 8.01
CA ILE A 195 -17.16 6.61 6.68
C ILE A 195 -17.22 7.65 5.56
N HIS A 196 -18.04 8.71 5.71
CA HIS A 196 -18.05 9.85 4.78
C HIS A 196 -16.66 10.49 4.65
N GLY A 197 -15.94 10.61 5.75
CA GLY A 197 -14.59 11.18 5.79
C GLY A 197 -13.53 10.22 5.26
N SER A 198 -13.47 9.01 5.81
CA SER A 198 -12.38 8.06 5.58
C SER A 198 -12.48 7.32 4.24
N PHE A 199 -13.68 7.11 3.70
CA PHE A 199 -13.88 6.55 2.36
C PHE A 199 -14.08 7.67 1.36
N GLY A 200 -15.15 8.45 1.52
CA GLY A 200 -15.64 9.39 0.51
C GLY A 200 -14.71 10.59 0.29
N ARG A 201 -14.57 11.46 1.29
CA ARG A 201 -13.71 12.67 1.18
C ARG A 201 -12.25 12.31 0.95
N TYR A 202 -11.75 11.26 1.59
CA TYR A 202 -10.41 10.73 1.30
C TYR A 202 -10.28 10.37 -0.17
N ALA A 203 -11.20 9.59 -0.74
CA ALA A 203 -11.13 9.17 -2.12
C ALA A 203 -11.16 10.35 -3.11
N LEU A 204 -12.08 11.31 -2.89
CA LEU A 204 -12.14 12.55 -3.66
C LEU A 204 -10.83 13.35 -3.59
N SER A 205 -10.20 13.44 -2.40
CA SER A 205 -8.92 14.12 -2.25
C SER A 205 -7.78 13.41 -3.01
N GLN A 206 -7.76 12.07 -3.02
CA GLN A 206 -6.76 11.31 -3.77
C GLN A 206 -6.98 11.42 -5.28
N LEU A 207 -8.23 11.49 -5.74
CA LEU A 207 -8.53 11.72 -7.16
C LEU A 207 -8.02 13.08 -7.64
N LYS A 208 -8.18 14.15 -6.85
CA LYS A 208 -7.57 15.45 -7.17
C LYS A 208 -6.05 15.39 -7.26
N ARG A 209 -5.40 14.58 -6.43
CA ARG A 209 -3.95 14.34 -6.52
C ARG A 209 -3.60 13.57 -7.79
N LEU A 210 -4.39 12.57 -8.17
CA LEU A 210 -4.21 11.82 -9.43
C LEU A 210 -4.35 12.72 -10.66
N GLU A 211 -5.34 13.60 -10.69
CA GLU A 211 -5.51 14.58 -11.76
C GLU A 211 -4.26 15.48 -11.91
N GLN A 212 -3.74 15.97 -10.79
CA GLN A 212 -2.52 16.76 -10.77
C GLN A 212 -1.32 15.94 -11.30
N SER A 213 -1.14 14.71 -10.82
CA SER A 213 -0.08 13.82 -11.26
C SER A 213 -0.19 13.49 -12.76
N GLN A 214 -1.41 13.30 -13.29
CA GLN A 214 -1.66 13.03 -14.70
C GLN A 214 -1.25 14.22 -15.56
N ARG A 215 -1.60 15.43 -15.13
CA ARG A 215 -1.21 16.67 -15.81
C ARG A 215 0.30 16.86 -15.85
N LEU A 216 0.98 16.60 -14.72
CA LEU A 216 2.44 16.68 -14.66
C LEU A 216 3.13 15.63 -15.54
N ALA A 217 2.53 14.44 -15.69
CA ALA A 217 3.00 13.42 -16.62
C ALA A 217 2.79 13.87 -18.09
N ALA A 218 1.63 14.42 -18.44
CA ALA A 218 1.37 14.94 -19.78
C ALA A 218 2.34 16.09 -20.16
N HIS A 219 2.61 17.00 -19.22
CA HIS A 219 3.61 18.05 -19.42
C HIS A 219 5.01 17.47 -19.68
N ARG A 220 5.39 16.42 -18.94
CA ARG A 220 6.69 15.76 -19.05
C ARG A 220 6.83 15.15 -20.44
N ASP A 221 5.82 14.39 -20.84
CA ASP A 221 5.81 13.67 -22.11
C ASP A 221 5.83 14.66 -23.29
N ALA A 222 5.14 15.79 -23.18
CA ALA A 222 5.21 16.88 -24.16
C ALA A 222 6.61 17.50 -24.24
N VAL A 223 7.22 17.86 -23.11
CA VAL A 223 8.57 18.45 -23.07
C VAL A 223 9.61 17.50 -23.66
N LEU A 224 9.60 16.23 -23.23
CA LEU A 224 10.52 15.23 -23.76
C LEU A 224 10.25 14.93 -25.24
N GLY A 225 8.99 14.94 -25.67
CA GLY A 225 8.61 14.79 -27.07
C GLY A 225 9.14 15.93 -27.95
N TRP A 226 9.06 17.18 -27.49
CA TRP A 226 9.61 18.33 -28.22
C TRP A 226 11.13 18.28 -28.29
N LEU A 227 11.80 17.94 -27.18
CA LEU A 227 13.26 17.83 -27.12
C LEU A 227 13.80 16.66 -27.94
N ARG A 228 13.01 15.60 -28.11
CA ARG A 228 13.35 14.49 -29.02
C ARG A 228 13.40 14.94 -30.47
N VAL A 229 12.44 15.75 -30.88
CA VAL A 229 12.33 16.28 -32.25
C VAL A 229 13.38 17.37 -32.49
N ASP A 230 13.57 18.25 -31.51
CA ASP A 230 14.54 19.34 -31.58
C ASP A 230 15.27 19.47 -30.23
N PRO A 231 16.45 18.83 -30.07
CA PRO A 231 17.24 18.90 -28.85
C PRO A 231 17.93 20.27 -28.66
N THR A 232 17.85 21.17 -29.65
CA THR A 232 18.46 22.50 -29.59
C THR A 232 17.55 23.56 -28.96
N LEU A 233 16.29 23.23 -28.70
CA LEU A 233 15.35 24.14 -28.04
C LEU A 233 15.92 24.67 -26.72
N SER A 234 15.72 25.95 -26.46
CA SER A 234 16.10 26.55 -25.18
C SER A 234 15.05 26.26 -24.10
N LEU A 235 15.46 26.35 -22.83
CA LEU A 235 14.54 26.24 -21.70
C LEU A 235 13.38 27.24 -21.79
N ASP A 236 13.64 28.47 -22.26
CA ASP A 236 12.62 29.50 -22.43
C ASP A 236 11.67 29.18 -23.58
N ALA A 237 12.18 28.66 -24.71
CA ALA A 237 11.35 28.23 -25.84
C ALA A 237 10.42 27.07 -25.45
N VAL A 238 10.95 26.07 -24.74
CA VAL A 238 10.15 24.95 -24.21
C VAL A 238 9.13 25.42 -23.18
N SER A 239 9.51 26.35 -22.30
CA SER A 239 8.58 26.90 -21.28
C SER A 239 7.43 27.69 -21.92
N ALA A 240 7.71 28.51 -22.95
CA ALA A 240 6.68 29.23 -23.69
C ALA A 240 5.75 28.27 -24.44
N ARG A 241 6.31 27.25 -25.08
CA ARG A 241 5.52 26.21 -25.76
C ARG A 241 4.64 25.43 -24.78
N LEU A 242 5.15 25.13 -23.58
CA LEU A 242 4.39 24.47 -22.52
C LEU A 242 3.24 25.34 -22.01
N ALA A 243 3.49 26.63 -21.77
CA ALA A 243 2.46 27.57 -21.34
C ALA A 243 1.32 27.71 -22.36
N GLY A 244 1.64 27.70 -23.66
CA GLY A 244 0.64 27.75 -24.74
C GLY A 244 -0.11 26.43 -24.96
N ALA A 245 0.57 25.29 -24.82
CA ALA A 245 -0.03 23.97 -25.04
C ALA A 245 -0.94 23.51 -23.88
N PHE A 246 -0.66 23.94 -22.65
CA PHE A 246 -1.42 23.59 -21.45
C PHE A 246 -1.86 24.84 -20.68
N PRO A 247 -2.79 25.64 -21.24
CA PRO A 247 -3.24 26.87 -20.62
C PRO A 247 -3.87 26.58 -19.25
N ARG A 248 -3.43 27.33 -18.23
CA ARG A 248 -4.01 27.31 -16.88
C ARG A 248 -4.88 28.54 -16.67
N ALA A 249 -5.82 28.44 -15.73
CA ALA A 249 -6.46 29.60 -15.13
C ALA A 249 -5.43 30.35 -14.26
N THR A 250 -4.51 31.07 -14.89
CA THR A 250 -3.59 32.01 -14.24
C THR A 250 -4.04 33.45 -14.49
N PRO A 251 -3.79 34.38 -13.55
CA PRO A 251 -4.22 35.77 -13.69
C PRO A 251 -3.65 36.46 -14.93
N THR A 252 -2.43 36.08 -15.36
CA THR A 252 -1.76 36.68 -16.54
C THR A 252 -0.99 35.64 -17.37
N GLU A 253 -0.65 35.98 -18.62
CA GLU A 253 0.24 35.18 -19.48
C GLU A 253 1.67 35.09 -18.89
N ALA A 254 2.13 36.14 -18.22
CA ALA A 254 3.43 36.15 -17.55
C ALA A 254 3.50 35.11 -16.41
N ASP A 255 2.40 34.95 -15.66
CA ASP A 255 2.29 33.94 -14.61
C ASP A 255 2.30 32.51 -15.20
N ALA A 256 1.61 32.30 -16.33
CA ALA A 256 1.61 31.02 -17.03
C ALA A 256 3.03 30.64 -17.49
N LEU A 257 3.76 31.57 -18.11
CA LEU A 257 5.14 31.38 -18.53
C LEU A 257 6.07 31.11 -17.33
N HIS A 258 5.91 31.85 -16.24
CA HIS A 258 6.70 31.64 -15.03
C HIS A 258 6.46 30.24 -14.45
N GLN A 259 5.21 29.79 -14.33
CA GLN A 259 4.88 28.45 -13.83
C GLN A 259 5.45 27.35 -14.74
N ALA A 260 5.33 27.49 -16.05
CA ALA A 260 5.91 26.56 -17.01
C ALA A 260 7.44 26.47 -16.84
N LYS A 261 8.10 27.61 -16.66
CA LYS A 261 9.55 27.68 -16.41
C LYS A 261 9.95 27.00 -15.11
N GLN A 262 9.18 27.17 -14.02
CA GLN A 262 9.42 26.47 -12.76
C GLN A 262 9.22 24.96 -12.90
N TYR A 263 8.18 24.53 -13.63
CA TYR A 263 7.94 23.11 -13.90
C TYR A 263 9.13 22.47 -14.65
N VAL A 264 9.60 23.10 -15.74
CA VAL A 264 10.74 22.56 -16.52
C VAL A 264 12.00 22.42 -15.65
N LYS A 265 12.26 23.40 -14.77
CA LYS A 265 13.37 23.31 -13.80
C LYS A 265 13.19 22.18 -12.79
N GLN A 266 11.96 21.95 -12.31
CA GLN A 266 11.65 20.83 -11.41
C GLN A 266 11.81 19.48 -12.11
N LEU A 267 11.44 19.39 -13.39
CA LEU A 267 11.65 18.20 -14.21
C LEU A 267 13.14 17.86 -14.32
N CYS A 268 14.01 18.83 -14.62
CA CYS A 268 15.46 18.62 -14.65
C CYS A 268 15.99 18.07 -13.32
N ARG A 269 15.59 18.69 -12.20
CA ARG A 269 15.99 18.25 -10.86
C ARG A 269 15.51 16.83 -10.58
N SER A 270 14.25 16.54 -10.89
CA SER A 270 13.66 15.22 -10.63
C SER A 270 14.34 14.11 -11.42
N LEU A 271 14.66 14.33 -12.70
CA LEU A 271 15.39 13.34 -13.51
C LEU A 271 16.82 13.13 -12.99
N HIS A 272 17.47 14.20 -12.50
CA HIS A 272 18.81 14.11 -11.92
C HIS A 272 18.80 13.34 -10.58
N ASP A 273 17.87 13.67 -9.69
CA ASP A 273 17.70 13.01 -8.39
C ASP A 273 17.37 11.50 -8.54
N GLN A 274 16.72 11.13 -9.65
CA GLN A 274 16.45 9.74 -10.03
C GLN A 274 17.66 9.04 -10.68
N GLY A 275 18.74 9.75 -10.96
CA GLY A 275 19.93 9.23 -11.64
C GLY A 275 19.74 8.98 -13.14
N LEU A 276 18.66 9.51 -13.73
CA LEU A 276 18.35 9.34 -15.16
C LEU A 276 19.16 10.28 -16.05
N VAL A 277 19.59 11.43 -15.51
CA VAL A 277 20.47 12.38 -16.20
C VAL A 277 21.72 12.69 -15.37
N ALA A 278 22.85 12.86 -16.05
CA ALA A 278 24.16 13.04 -15.42
C ALA A 278 24.30 14.34 -14.62
N SER A 279 23.52 15.37 -14.94
CA SER A 279 23.53 16.66 -14.25
C SER A 279 22.14 17.28 -14.20
N ASN A 280 21.91 18.17 -13.22
CA ASN A 280 20.70 19.00 -13.13
C ASN A 280 20.78 20.20 -14.09
N GLU A 281 21.06 19.94 -15.36
CA GLU A 281 21.11 20.94 -16.43
C GLU A 281 20.10 20.60 -17.51
N PHE A 282 19.51 21.64 -18.13
CA PHE A 282 18.52 21.44 -19.20
C PHE A 282 19.11 20.71 -20.42
N SER A 283 20.39 20.95 -20.73
CA SER A 283 21.14 20.27 -21.79
C SER A 283 21.29 18.76 -21.55
N ALA A 284 21.32 18.31 -20.28
CA ALA A 284 21.36 16.89 -19.95
C ALA A 284 20.00 16.21 -20.21
N VAL A 285 18.90 16.92 -19.92
CA VAL A 285 17.54 16.46 -20.24
C VAL A 285 17.30 16.41 -21.75
N ALA A 286 17.77 17.41 -22.51
CA ALA A 286 17.65 17.42 -23.96
C ALA A 286 18.35 16.21 -24.61
N ARG A 287 19.59 15.90 -24.17
CA ARG A 287 20.32 14.70 -24.61
C ARG A 287 19.58 13.41 -24.24
N PHE A 288 19.14 13.30 -22.99
CA PHE A 288 18.35 12.15 -22.52
C PHE A 288 17.08 11.93 -23.35
N ALA A 289 16.35 13.00 -23.69
CA ALA A 289 15.13 12.91 -24.49
C ALA A 289 15.40 12.48 -25.94
N HIS A 290 16.57 12.80 -26.49
CA HIS A 290 17.01 12.42 -27.83
C HIS A 290 17.45 10.95 -27.89
N ASP A 291 18.25 10.50 -26.91
CA ASP A 291 18.98 9.22 -26.98
C ASP A 291 18.11 8.01 -26.59
N ASP A 292 17.34 8.07 -25.49
CA ASP A 292 16.46 6.97 -25.07
C ASP A 292 15.36 7.41 -24.07
N PRO A 293 14.20 7.86 -24.57
CA PRO A 293 13.09 8.28 -23.74
C PRO A 293 12.10 7.15 -23.39
N ALA A 294 12.31 5.93 -23.89
CA ALA A 294 11.33 4.85 -23.81
C ALA A 294 11.21 4.23 -22.40
N ALA A 295 12.11 4.57 -21.48
CA ALA A 295 12.23 3.93 -20.17
C ALA A 295 11.44 4.59 -19.01
N LEU A 296 10.69 5.67 -19.25
CA LEU A 296 9.96 6.33 -18.17
C LEU A 296 8.65 5.61 -17.89
N GLU A 297 8.67 4.72 -16.88
CA GLU A 297 7.46 4.11 -16.35
C GLU A 297 6.43 5.17 -15.94
N LEU A 298 5.14 4.84 -16.14
CA LEU A 298 4.03 5.59 -15.56
C LEU A 298 4.23 5.68 -14.05
N PRO A 299 4.13 6.89 -13.46
CA PRO A 299 4.10 7.05 -12.01
C PRO A 299 3.13 6.05 -11.38
N ARG A 300 3.57 5.37 -10.30
CA ARG A 300 2.79 4.31 -9.64
C ARG A 300 1.37 4.73 -9.26
N GLU A 301 1.19 6.03 -9.00
CA GLU A 301 -0.07 6.69 -8.68
C GLU A 301 -1.06 6.65 -9.85
N LEU A 302 -0.58 6.82 -11.09
CA LEU A 302 -1.41 6.85 -12.31
C LEU A 302 -1.79 5.47 -12.82
N ARG A 303 -1.42 4.40 -12.11
CA ARG A 303 -1.82 3.04 -12.49
C ARG A 303 -3.34 2.91 -12.40
N PRO A 304 -4.00 2.26 -13.37
CA PRO A 304 -5.46 2.13 -13.39
C PRO A 304 -6.05 1.50 -12.12
N LYS A 305 -5.25 0.65 -11.43
CA LYS A 305 -5.60 0.06 -10.14
C LYS A 305 -6.00 1.09 -9.09
N ASN A 306 -5.36 2.26 -9.07
CA ASN A 306 -5.66 3.27 -8.05
C ASN A 306 -6.97 3.98 -8.35
N ALA A 307 -7.25 4.29 -9.61
CA ALA A 307 -8.46 5.01 -10.00
C ALA A 307 -9.74 4.22 -9.66
N TYR A 308 -9.81 2.94 -10.04
CA TYR A 308 -10.99 2.11 -9.71
C TYR A 308 -11.11 1.90 -8.18
N ASN A 309 -9.99 1.81 -7.46
CA ASN A 309 -9.98 1.68 -6.00
C ASN A 309 -10.54 2.92 -5.29
N LEU A 310 -10.41 4.11 -5.88
CA LEU A 310 -10.99 5.33 -5.32
C LEU A 310 -12.48 5.42 -5.66
N LEU A 311 -12.86 5.07 -6.89
CA LEU A 311 -14.26 5.04 -7.32
C LEU A 311 -15.09 4.06 -6.47
N ARG A 312 -14.57 2.84 -6.23
CA ARG A 312 -15.25 1.87 -5.35
C ARG A 312 -15.49 2.42 -3.95
N LEU A 313 -14.54 3.18 -3.38
CA LEU A 313 -14.68 3.73 -2.02
C LEU A 313 -15.81 4.76 -1.94
N ILE A 314 -15.95 5.64 -2.95
CA ILE A 314 -17.02 6.64 -2.99
C ILE A 314 -18.39 5.97 -3.08
N VAL A 315 -18.53 4.99 -3.99
CA VAL A 315 -19.78 4.25 -4.17
C VAL A 315 -20.14 3.45 -2.92
N THR A 316 -19.17 2.73 -2.34
CA THR A 316 -19.37 1.97 -1.09
C THR A 316 -19.84 2.88 0.03
N ALA A 317 -19.19 4.03 0.22
CA ALA A 317 -19.55 4.96 1.28
C ALA A 317 -20.95 5.53 1.08
N THR A 318 -21.31 5.87 -0.16
CA THR A 318 -22.62 6.44 -0.49
C THR A 318 -23.73 5.45 -0.21
N GLU A 319 -23.59 4.19 -0.66
CA GLU A 319 -24.60 3.17 -0.44
C GLU A 319 -24.67 2.74 1.04
N TRP A 320 -23.52 2.66 1.71
CA TRP A 320 -23.50 2.33 3.14
C TRP A 320 -24.15 3.43 3.99
N LEU A 321 -23.90 4.71 3.67
CA LEU A 321 -24.57 5.84 4.33
C LEU A 321 -26.09 5.81 4.09
N ARG A 322 -26.55 5.41 2.90
CA ARG A 322 -27.98 5.36 2.53
C ARG A 322 -28.72 4.21 3.20
N THR A 323 -28.16 3.02 3.13
CA THR A 323 -28.87 1.77 3.46
C THR A 323 -28.56 1.27 4.87
N GLY A 324 -27.42 1.69 5.44
CA GLY A 324 -26.90 1.17 6.70
C GLY A 324 -26.09 -0.12 6.56
N ALA A 325 -26.00 -0.70 5.36
CA ALA A 325 -25.21 -1.91 5.08
C ALA A 325 -24.26 -1.70 3.89
N PRO A 326 -23.04 -2.25 3.90
CA PRO A 326 -22.13 -2.16 2.78
C PRO A 326 -22.34 -3.29 1.77
N GLU A 327 -22.03 -3.02 0.51
CA GLU A 327 -21.86 -4.04 -0.53
C GLU A 327 -20.46 -3.92 -1.12
N PHE A 328 -19.60 -4.90 -0.81
CA PHE A 328 -18.21 -4.96 -1.30
C PHE A 328 -18.07 -5.75 -2.61
N ALA A 329 -19.08 -6.53 -3.01
CA ALA A 329 -19.06 -7.23 -4.29
C ALA A 329 -19.62 -6.30 -5.37
N ALA A 330 -18.83 -5.95 -6.38
CA ALA A 330 -19.38 -5.21 -7.51
C ALA A 330 -20.21 -6.14 -8.40
N SER A 331 -21.40 -5.71 -8.77
CA SER A 331 -22.32 -6.44 -9.65
C SER A 331 -22.76 -5.57 -10.84
N GLY A 332 -23.42 -6.20 -11.83
CA GLY A 332 -24.04 -5.49 -12.97
C GLY A 332 -23.12 -4.56 -13.75
N GLU A 333 -23.66 -3.40 -14.14
CA GLU A 333 -22.96 -2.36 -14.91
C GLU A 333 -21.77 -1.76 -14.15
N PHE A 334 -21.90 -1.61 -12.83
CA PHE A 334 -20.82 -1.07 -12.00
C PHE A 334 -19.58 -1.97 -12.04
N ARG A 335 -19.77 -3.30 -11.95
CA ARG A 335 -18.67 -4.26 -12.12
C ARG A 335 -18.01 -4.13 -13.49
N ALA A 336 -18.80 -4.05 -14.55
CA ALA A 336 -18.31 -3.90 -15.92
C ALA A 336 -17.48 -2.61 -16.08
N ARG A 337 -17.93 -1.51 -15.47
CA ARG A 337 -17.23 -0.23 -15.45
C ARG A 337 -15.89 -0.32 -14.69
N LEU A 338 -15.89 -0.84 -13.46
CA LEU A 338 -14.65 -1.03 -12.69
C LEU A 338 -13.65 -1.94 -13.40
N TRP A 339 -14.14 -2.98 -14.08
CA TRP A 339 -13.31 -3.87 -14.89
C TRP A 339 -12.67 -3.14 -16.09
N ALA A 340 -13.44 -2.33 -16.81
CA ALA A 340 -12.92 -1.52 -17.93
C ALA A 340 -11.83 -0.55 -17.46
N ILE A 341 -12.02 0.09 -16.29
CA ILE A 341 -11.00 0.95 -15.67
C ILE A 341 -9.77 0.12 -15.30
N LYS A 342 -9.92 -1.02 -14.62
CA LYS A 342 -8.80 -1.90 -14.24
C LYS A 342 -7.96 -2.32 -15.45
N GLN A 343 -8.61 -2.56 -16.59
CA GLN A 343 -7.97 -2.93 -17.86
C GLN A 343 -7.41 -1.73 -18.66
N GLY A 344 -7.49 -0.51 -18.13
CA GLY A 344 -7.00 0.70 -18.79
C GLY A 344 -7.80 1.11 -20.04
N ARG A 345 -9.03 0.58 -20.21
CA ARG A 345 -9.91 0.89 -21.35
C ARG A 345 -10.69 2.19 -21.18
N VAL A 346 -10.71 2.72 -19.96
CA VAL A 346 -11.34 4.00 -19.63
C VAL A 346 -10.23 5.01 -19.40
N PRO A 347 -10.19 6.12 -20.16
CA PRO A 347 -9.29 7.24 -19.91
C PRO A 347 -9.42 7.76 -18.47
N LEU A 348 -8.30 8.10 -17.84
CA LEU A 348 -8.29 8.51 -16.43
C LEU A 348 -9.10 9.80 -16.18
N ASP A 349 -9.13 10.71 -17.15
CA ASP A 349 -9.96 11.93 -17.13
C ASP A 349 -11.46 11.63 -17.08
N GLU A 350 -11.93 10.61 -17.80
CA GLU A 350 -13.31 10.13 -17.67
C GLU A 350 -13.61 9.59 -16.26
N VAL A 351 -12.67 8.84 -15.67
CA VAL A 351 -12.83 8.31 -14.30
C VAL A 351 -12.86 9.45 -13.27
N LEU A 352 -12.03 10.48 -13.47
CA LEU A 352 -11.99 11.65 -12.61
C LEU A 352 -13.31 12.44 -12.68
N ALA A 353 -13.82 12.68 -13.88
CA ALA A 353 -15.10 13.36 -14.10
C ALA A 353 -16.28 12.57 -13.49
N GLU A 354 -16.28 11.24 -13.68
CA GLU A 354 -17.27 10.35 -13.06
C GLU A 354 -17.24 10.46 -11.53
N ALA A 355 -16.06 10.38 -10.93
CA ALA A 355 -15.94 10.46 -9.48
C ALA A 355 -16.34 11.83 -8.90
N GLU A 356 -16.07 12.93 -9.62
CA GLU A 356 -16.56 14.26 -9.24
C GLU A 356 -18.09 14.33 -9.28
N SER A 357 -18.72 13.71 -10.29
CA SER A 357 -20.18 13.64 -10.41
C SER A 357 -20.87 12.89 -9.27
N LEU A 358 -20.14 12.00 -8.57
CA LEU A 358 -20.65 11.26 -7.41
C LEU A 358 -20.65 12.07 -6.10
N ALA A 359 -19.89 13.17 -6.03
CA ALA A 359 -19.75 13.94 -4.80
C ALA A 359 -21.09 14.48 -4.24
N PRO A 360 -22.02 15.02 -5.05
CA PRO A 360 -23.34 15.46 -4.55
C PRO A 360 -24.15 14.32 -3.93
N ALA A 361 -24.12 13.13 -4.53
CA ALA A 361 -24.84 11.96 -4.02
C ALA A 361 -24.27 11.48 -2.67
N LEU A 362 -22.95 11.52 -2.51
CA LEU A 362 -22.27 11.21 -1.26
C LEU A 362 -22.65 12.20 -0.14
N GLU A 363 -22.68 13.50 -0.45
CA GLU A 363 -23.08 14.52 0.53
C GLU A 363 -24.54 14.38 0.96
N GLU A 364 -25.43 14.07 0.02
CA GLU A 364 -26.84 13.83 0.33
C GLU A 364 -27.02 12.56 1.18
N ALA A 365 -26.32 11.48 0.84
CA ALA A 365 -26.30 10.26 1.64
C ALA A 365 -25.84 10.53 3.08
N ARG A 366 -24.81 11.37 3.27
CA ARG A 366 -24.34 11.79 4.60
C ARG A 366 -25.39 12.58 5.36
N ARG A 367 -26.20 13.41 4.69
CA ARG A 367 -27.28 14.18 5.34
C ARG A 367 -28.46 13.30 5.75
N ALA A 368 -28.80 12.31 4.94
CA ALA A 368 -29.94 11.42 5.17
C ALA A 368 -29.61 10.16 6.00
N THR A 369 -28.33 9.91 6.30
CA THR A 369 -27.90 8.65 6.93
C THR A 369 -28.53 8.41 8.29
N ARG A 370 -28.82 7.14 8.58
CA ARG A 370 -29.25 6.66 9.90
C ARG A 370 -28.11 6.00 10.69
N LEU A 371 -26.91 5.96 10.12
CA LEU A 371 -25.73 5.49 10.85
C LEU A 371 -25.46 6.42 12.03
N ARG A 372 -24.95 5.83 13.12
CA ARG A 372 -24.57 6.59 14.31
C ARG A 372 -23.48 7.62 13.96
N PRO A 373 -23.44 8.81 14.60
CA PRO A 373 -22.37 9.78 14.37
C PRO A 373 -20.98 9.23 14.71
N HIS A 374 -20.91 8.37 15.74
CA HIS A 374 -19.68 7.75 16.22
C HIS A 374 -19.90 6.25 16.45
N PRO A 375 -18.83 5.43 16.40
CA PRO A 375 -18.91 4.03 16.76
C PRO A 375 -19.28 3.85 18.23
N ASP A 376 -19.81 2.69 18.56
CA ASP A 376 -20.17 2.31 19.92
C ASP A 376 -18.93 1.91 20.72
N ALA A 377 -18.34 2.88 21.42
CA ALA A 377 -17.17 2.66 22.24
C ALA A 377 -17.43 1.65 23.38
N GLY A 378 -18.65 1.56 23.90
CA GLY A 378 -19.01 0.63 24.97
C GLY A 378 -18.96 -0.83 24.50
N VAL A 379 -19.55 -1.11 23.33
CA VAL A 379 -19.49 -2.44 22.71
C VAL A 379 -18.06 -2.80 22.32
N ALA A 380 -17.31 -1.86 21.71
CA ALA A 380 -15.93 -2.08 21.31
C ALA A 380 -15.00 -2.42 22.50
N ASP A 381 -15.14 -1.69 23.60
CA ASP A 381 -14.35 -1.88 24.81
C ASP A 381 -14.74 -3.17 25.55
N ALA A 382 -16.04 -3.50 25.62
CA ALA A 382 -16.52 -4.76 26.15
C ALA A 382 -16.02 -5.97 25.34
N LEU A 383 -16.00 -5.85 24.00
CA LEU A 383 -15.44 -6.86 23.10
C LEU A 383 -13.96 -7.11 23.39
N LEU A 384 -13.14 -6.06 23.48
CA LEU A 384 -11.71 -6.21 23.75
C LEU A 384 -11.44 -6.83 25.13
N ARG A 385 -12.20 -6.46 26.16
CA ARG A 385 -12.14 -7.13 27.46
C ARG A 385 -12.49 -8.61 27.36
N ARG A 386 -13.57 -8.94 26.65
CA ARG A 386 -14.00 -10.34 26.44
C ARG A 386 -12.91 -11.17 25.78
N ILE A 387 -12.29 -10.64 24.73
CA ILE A 387 -11.16 -11.29 24.03
C ILE A 387 -9.98 -11.49 24.99
N GLY A 388 -9.59 -10.46 25.74
CA GLY A 388 -8.49 -10.53 26.70
C GLY A 388 -8.72 -11.55 27.81
N HIS A 389 -9.93 -11.56 28.39
CA HIS A 389 -10.32 -12.55 29.40
C HIS A 389 -10.29 -13.97 28.85
N GLU A 390 -10.76 -14.17 27.62
CA GLU A 390 -10.77 -15.51 27.01
C GLU A 390 -9.35 -16.01 26.75
N VAL A 391 -8.48 -15.19 26.17
CA VAL A 391 -7.06 -15.56 25.97
C VAL A 391 -6.40 -15.89 27.30
N ALA A 392 -6.62 -15.09 28.34
CA ALA A 392 -6.07 -15.34 29.66
C ALA A 392 -6.63 -16.64 30.28
N ARG A 393 -7.93 -16.89 30.14
CA ARG A 393 -8.59 -18.12 30.62
C ARG A 393 -7.98 -19.36 29.97
N ARG A 394 -7.85 -19.38 28.64
CA ARG A 394 -7.24 -20.50 27.90
C ARG A 394 -5.80 -20.77 28.33
N ALA A 395 -5.02 -19.70 28.55
CA ALA A 395 -3.64 -19.80 29.01
C ALA A 395 -3.55 -20.39 30.43
N VAL A 396 -4.33 -19.86 31.38
CA VAL A 396 -4.30 -20.28 32.79
C VAL A 396 -4.80 -21.71 32.97
N LEU A 397 -5.83 -22.11 32.22
CA LEU A 397 -6.38 -23.46 32.27
C LEU A 397 -5.56 -24.47 31.44
N GLY A 398 -4.58 -24.00 30.67
CA GLY A 398 -3.76 -24.86 29.81
C GLY A 398 -4.58 -25.57 28.72
N GLU A 399 -5.62 -24.91 28.19
CA GLU A 399 -6.46 -25.51 27.14
C GLU A 399 -5.63 -25.89 25.92
N GLN A 400 -6.10 -26.86 25.14
CA GLN A 400 -5.40 -27.22 23.91
C GLN A 400 -5.45 -26.04 22.91
N GLY A 401 -4.33 -25.79 22.23
CA GLY A 401 -4.24 -24.81 21.15
C GLY A 401 -3.40 -23.57 21.46
N PRO A 402 -3.38 -22.59 20.53
CA PRO A 402 -2.33 -21.56 20.44
C PRO A 402 -2.43 -20.44 21.48
N TRP A 403 -3.46 -20.46 22.32
CA TRP A 403 -3.61 -19.56 23.48
C TRP A 403 -3.50 -20.28 24.82
N GLY A 404 -3.32 -21.60 24.82
CA GLY A 404 -3.20 -22.44 26.01
C GLY A 404 -1.87 -23.19 26.04
N SER A 405 -1.93 -24.51 26.12
CA SER A 405 -0.77 -25.41 26.22
C SER A 405 0.19 -25.35 25.03
N GLU A 406 -0.27 -24.92 23.86
CA GLU A 406 0.54 -24.79 22.64
C GLU A 406 0.88 -23.32 22.33
N ALA A 407 0.74 -22.41 23.30
CA ALA A 407 1.05 -21.00 23.10
C ALA A 407 2.52 -20.82 22.67
N PRO A 408 2.78 -20.16 21.52
CA PRO A 408 4.14 -19.96 21.05
C PRO A 408 4.91 -19.09 22.05
N PRO A 409 6.16 -19.40 22.40
CA PRO A 409 6.95 -18.56 23.30
C PRO A 409 7.30 -17.22 22.62
N PRO A 410 7.32 -16.10 23.36
CA PRO A 410 7.86 -14.85 22.84
C PRO A 410 9.38 -14.97 22.62
N PRO A 411 9.98 -14.08 21.81
CA PRO A 411 11.43 -14.04 21.63
C PRO A 411 12.14 -13.82 22.96
N GLU A 412 13.31 -14.42 23.12
CA GLU A 412 14.15 -14.24 24.31
C GLU A 412 14.52 -12.76 24.49
N VAL A 413 14.37 -12.24 25.71
CA VAL A 413 14.71 -10.86 26.06
C VAL A 413 16.12 -10.82 26.62
N VAL A 414 17.06 -10.27 25.85
CA VAL A 414 18.47 -10.16 26.23
C VAL A 414 18.87 -8.69 26.33
N TRP A 415 19.53 -8.31 27.42
CA TRP A 415 20.10 -6.97 27.59
C TRP A 415 21.36 -6.82 26.74
N THR A 416 21.53 -5.68 26.08
CA THR A 416 22.68 -5.45 25.19
C THR A 416 23.39 -4.15 25.54
N THR A 417 24.69 -4.24 25.78
CA THR A 417 25.58 -3.09 25.79
C THR A 417 25.98 -2.78 24.34
N GLY A 418 25.57 -1.62 23.84
CA GLY A 418 25.78 -1.20 22.45
C GLY A 418 27.23 -0.96 22.08
#